data_AF-A0A968LVK4-F1
#
_entry.id   AF-A0A968LVK4-F1
#
_cell.length_a   1.000
_cell.length_b   1.000
_cell.length_c   1.000
_cell.angle_alpha   90.00
_cell.angle_beta   90.00
_cell.angle_gamma   90.00
#
_symmetry.space_group_name_H-M   'P 1'
#
loop_
_entity.id
_entity.type
_entity.pdbx_description
1 polymer ?
#
loop_
_entity_poly.entity_id
_entity_poly.type
_entity_poly.pdbx_seq_one_letter_code
_entity_poly.pdbx_strand_id
1 'polypeptide(L)'
;MTVAELFQWAILRQWGDRRLAQLEQYLSNYLIVPVDQPLCREWAKVRADRQSAGRPISPQDAWIAATALRHDLSLVTHNSKDFLEIPNLRLITPSL
;
A
#
# COMPACT_ATOMS: atom_id res chain seq x y z
N MET A 1 5.24 -1.37 -0.14
CA MET A 1 5.42 0.07 0.14
C MET A 1 5.12 0.43 1.58
N THR A 2 3.98 0.04 2.15
CA THR A 2 3.58 0.35 3.54
C THR A 2 4.66 0.11 4.59
N VAL A 3 5.30 -1.07 4.60
CA VAL A 3 6.38 -1.38 5.55
C VAL A 3 7.57 -0.43 5.39
N ALA A 4 7.94 -0.10 4.15
CA ALA A 4 9.03 0.84 3.87
C ALA A 4 8.71 2.25 4.38
N GLU A 5 7.46 2.71 4.25
CA GLU A 5 7.03 4.02 4.75
C GLU A 5 7.10 4.08 6.29
N LEU A 6 6.73 3.01 6.98
CA LEU A 6 6.87 2.93 8.44
C LEU A 6 8.32 3.06 8.89
N PHE A 7 9.25 2.34 8.24
CA PHE A 7 10.67 2.46 8.53
C PHE A 7 11.25 3.82 8.13
N GLN A 8 10.83 4.39 7.00
CA GLN A 8 11.24 5.74 6.59
C GLN A 8 10.88 6.76 7.68
N TRP A 9 9.66 6.72 8.20
CA TRP A 9 9.23 7.60 9.27
C TRP A 9 10.00 7.37 10.58
N ALA A 10 10.28 6.11 10.93
CA ALA A 10 11.11 5.80 12.08
C ALA A 10 12.52 6.42 11.97
N ILE A 11 13.13 6.36 10.78
CA ILE A 11 14.43 6.96 10.48
C ILE A 11 14.36 8.49 10.53
N LEU A 12 13.39 9.10 9.84
CA LEU A 12 13.21 10.56 9.80
C LEU A 12 12.96 11.14 11.20
N ARG A 13 12.33 10.38 12.08
CA ARG A 13 12.06 10.76 13.48
C ARG A 13 13.13 10.28 14.45
N GLN A 14 14.24 9.73 13.97
CA GLN A 14 15.37 9.27 14.77
C GLN A 14 14.96 8.36 15.93
N TRP A 15 14.13 7.36 15.64
CA TRP A 15 13.73 6.38 16.66
C TRP A 15 14.95 5.59 17.14
N GLY A 16 15.12 5.47 18.46
CA GLY A 16 16.14 4.59 19.04
C GLY A 16 15.75 3.11 18.98
N ASP A 17 16.72 2.24 19.22
CA ASP A 17 16.63 0.77 19.04
C ASP A 17 15.39 0.15 19.69
N ARG A 18 15.03 0.58 20.90
CA ARG A 18 13.83 0.08 21.61
C ARG A 18 12.55 0.28 20.80
N ARG A 19 12.36 1.47 20.21
CA ARG A 19 11.13 1.80 19.47
C ARG A 19 11.12 1.14 18.09
N LEU A 20 12.29 0.95 17.48
CA LEU A 20 12.44 0.19 16.25
C LEU A 20 12.10 -1.29 16.46
N ALA A 21 12.62 -1.90 17.52
CA ALA A 21 12.30 -3.30 17.87
C ALA A 21 10.80 -3.49 18.14
N GLN A 22 10.14 -2.51 18.75
CA GLN A 22 8.68 -2.53 18.93
C GLN A 22 7.92 -2.48 17.58
N LEU A 23 8.40 -1.70 16.61
CA LEU A 23 7.82 -1.68 15.26
C LEU A 23 7.99 -3.03 14.57
N GLU A 24 9.17 -3.63 14.63
CA GLU A 24 9.44 -4.95 14.05
C GLU A 24 8.59 -6.05 14.70
N GLN A 25 8.47 -6.02 16.03
CA GLN A 25 7.59 -6.93 16.77
C GLN A 25 6.11 -6.71 16.42
N TYR A 26 5.70 -5.47 16.16
CA TYR A 26 4.34 -5.20 15.71
C TYR A 26 4.10 -5.77 14.31
N LEU A 27 5.05 -5.57 13.38
CA LEU A 27 4.99 -6.04 12.01
C LEU A 27 4.98 -7.58 11.90
N SER A 28 5.55 -8.31 12.87
CA SER A 28 5.54 -9.78 12.87
C SER A 28 4.14 -10.40 13.02
N ASN A 29 3.14 -9.60 13.43
CA ASN A 29 1.74 -10.03 13.48
C ASN A 29 1.05 -10.00 12.10
N TYR A 30 1.74 -9.54 11.05
CA TYR A 30 1.19 -9.37 9.71
C TYR A 30 1.95 -10.17 8.67
N LEU A 31 1.24 -10.64 7.65
CA LEU A 31 1.87 -11.17 6.45
C LEU A 31 2.41 -10.04 5.58
N ILE A 32 3.72 -10.00 5.38
CA ILE A 32 4.36 -9.07 4.44
C ILE A 32 4.43 -9.75 3.08
N VAL A 33 3.71 -9.20 2.10
CA VAL A 33 3.69 -9.71 0.73
C VAL A 33 4.93 -9.20 -0.02
N PRO A 34 5.81 -10.09 -0.52
CA PRO A 34 6.97 -9.69 -1.30
C PRO A 34 6.58 -9.26 -2.72
N VAL A 35 7.43 -8.45 -3.34
CA VAL A 35 7.29 -8.07 -4.74
C VAL A 35 7.85 -9.17 -5.64
N ASP A 36 7.09 -9.52 -6.67
CA ASP A 36 7.45 -10.45 -7.73
C ASP A 36 6.92 -9.93 -9.09
N GLN A 37 7.29 -10.61 -10.17
CA GLN A 37 7.00 -10.13 -11.52
C GLN A 37 5.50 -9.95 -11.83
N PRO A 38 4.59 -10.85 -11.44
CA PRO A 38 3.18 -10.61 -11.72
C PRO A 38 2.61 -9.41 -10.92
N LEU A 39 3.15 -9.09 -9.74
CA LEU A 39 2.72 -7.91 -8.98
C LEU A 39 3.21 -6.64 -9.68
N CYS A 40 4.42 -6.66 -10.23
CA CYS A 40 4.91 -5.57 -11.07
C CYS A 40 4.00 -5.32 -12.29
N ARG A 41 3.45 -6.38 -12.91
CA ARG A 41 2.51 -6.23 -14.03
C ARG A 41 1.19 -5.61 -13.60
N GLU A 42 0.63 -6.05 -12.47
CA GLU A 42 -0.59 -5.48 -11.92
C GLU A 42 -0.39 -3.99 -11.54
N TRP A 43 0.74 -3.65 -10.93
CA TRP A 43 1.12 -2.27 -10.64
C TRP A 43 1.20 -1.40 -11.90
N ALA A 44 1.86 -1.92 -12.95
CA ALA A 44 2.00 -1.20 -14.22
C ALA A 44 0.63 -0.93 -14.87
N LYS A 45 -0.27 -1.91 -14.82
CA LYS A 45 -1.65 -1.78 -15.29
C LYS A 45 -2.41 -0.70 -14.51
N VAL A 46 -2.43 -0.77 -13.18
CA VAL A 46 -3.07 0.23 -12.32
C VAL A 46 -2.56 1.64 -12.63
N ARG A 47 -1.24 1.81 -12.77
CA ARG A 47 -0.63 3.10 -13.10
C ARG A 47 -1.04 3.61 -14.48
N ALA A 48 -1.00 2.76 -15.49
CA ALA A 48 -1.34 3.12 -16.86
C ALA A 48 -2.83 3.49 -17.00
N ASP A 49 -3.72 2.70 -16.39
CA ASP A 49 -5.17 2.92 -16.42
C ASP A 49 -5.54 4.24 -15.71
N ARG A 50 -4.91 4.52 -14.56
CA ARG A 50 -5.13 5.77 -13.82
C ARG A 50 -4.59 6.99 -14.57
N GLN A 51 -3.43 6.85 -15.20
CA GLN A 51 -2.84 7.91 -16.01
C GLN A 51 -3.72 8.24 -17.23
N SER A 52 -4.20 7.22 -17.95
CA SER A 52 -5.03 7.41 -19.15
C SER A 52 -6.42 7.98 -18.81
N ALA A 53 -6.95 7.66 -17.63
CA ALA A 53 -8.18 8.23 -17.09
C ALA A 53 -8.03 9.68 -16.56
N GLY A 54 -6.85 10.30 -16.66
CA GLY A 54 -6.61 11.67 -16.20
C GLY A 54 -6.61 11.82 -14.67
N ARG A 55 -6.45 10.72 -13.94
CA ARG A 55 -6.44 10.69 -12.47
C ARG A 55 -5.21 9.94 -11.97
N PRO A 56 -4.00 10.50 -12.12
CA PRO A 56 -2.78 9.81 -11.74
C PRO A 56 -2.81 9.40 -10.25
N ILE A 57 -2.30 8.22 -9.96
CA ILE A 57 -2.12 7.69 -8.61
C ILE A 57 -0.64 7.69 -8.24
N SER A 58 -0.29 7.90 -6.97
CA SER A 58 1.10 7.85 -6.54
C SER A 58 1.71 6.44 -6.80
N PRO A 59 3.03 6.33 -7.05
CA PRO A 59 3.68 5.02 -7.18
C PRO A 59 3.46 4.13 -5.95
N GLN A 60 3.45 4.72 -4.76
CA GLN A 60 3.26 4.07 -3.45
C GLN A 60 1.87 3.44 -3.37
N ASP A 61 0.83 4.24 -3.60
CA ASP A 61 -0.57 3.80 -3.54
C ASP A 61 -0.89 2.79 -4.63
N ALA A 62 -0.29 2.92 -5.81
CA ALA A 62 -0.43 1.92 -6.86
C ALA A 62 0.09 0.54 -6.43
N TRP A 63 1.18 0.46 -5.64
CA TRP A 63 1.66 -0.83 -5.13
C TRP A 63 0.68 -1.44 -4.13
N ILE A 64 0.07 -0.60 -3.30
CA ILE A 64 -0.93 -1.03 -2.32
C ILE A 64 -2.19 -1.54 -3.05
N ALA A 65 -2.69 -0.79 -4.03
CA ALA A 65 -3.84 -1.16 -4.86
C ALA A 65 -3.59 -2.46 -5.66
N ALA A 66 -2.45 -2.56 -6.33
CA ALA A 66 -2.08 -3.73 -7.11
C ALA A 66 -1.94 -5.00 -6.25
N THR A 67 -1.42 -4.86 -5.03
CA THR A 67 -1.33 -5.97 -4.08
C THR A 67 -2.73 -6.46 -3.69
N ALA A 68 -3.64 -5.53 -3.37
CA ALA A 68 -5.02 -5.87 -3.03
C ALA A 68 -5.75 -6.56 -4.21
N LEU A 69 -5.63 -6.00 -5.43
CA LEU A 69 -6.23 -6.57 -6.64
C LEU A 69 -5.72 -7.98 -6.94
N ARG A 70 -4.41 -8.18 -6.93
CA ARG A 70 -3.80 -9.47 -7.26
C ARG A 70 -4.27 -10.59 -6.34
N HIS A 71 -4.38 -10.29 -5.05
CA HIS A 71 -4.71 -11.28 -4.03
C HIS A 71 -6.20 -11.34 -3.72
N ASP A 72 -7.04 -10.64 -4.49
CA ASP A 72 -8.48 -10.48 -4.26
C ASP A 72 -8.79 -10.09 -2.80
N LEU A 73 -8.07 -9.09 -2.29
CA LEU A 73 -8.22 -8.57 -0.94
C LEU A 73 -8.96 -7.22 -0.95
N SER A 74 -9.62 -6.92 0.17
CA SER A 74 -10.12 -5.58 0.42
C SER A 74 -9.00 -4.69 0.96
N LEU A 75 -8.90 -3.47 0.45
CA LEU A 75 -7.95 -2.47 0.91
C LEU A 75 -8.58 -1.62 2.03
N VAL A 76 -7.99 -1.70 3.22
CA VAL A 76 -8.32 -0.81 4.33
C VAL A 76 -7.60 0.52 4.15
N THR A 77 -8.33 1.64 4.12
CA THR A 77 -7.74 2.97 3.94
C THR A 77 -8.58 4.07 4.59
N HIS A 78 -7.92 5.09 5.13
CA HIS A 78 -8.55 6.35 5.52
C HIS A 78 -8.58 7.38 4.38
N ASN A 79 -7.89 7.11 3.28
CA ASN A 79 -7.79 8.00 2.12
C ASN A 79 -8.46 7.38 0.89
N SER A 80 -9.73 6.98 1.04
CA SER A 80 -10.46 6.23 0.01
C SER A 80 -10.52 6.96 -1.34
N LYS A 81 -10.52 8.30 -1.33
CA LYS A 81 -10.58 9.16 -2.52
C LYS A 81 -9.49 8.84 -3.54
N ASP A 82 -8.29 8.51 -3.09
CA ASP A 82 -7.14 8.24 -3.97
C ASP A 82 -7.24 6.88 -4.67
N PHE A 83 -8.11 6.00 -4.17
CA PHE A 83 -8.33 4.65 -4.67
C PHE A 83 -9.68 4.48 -5.39
N LEU A 84 -10.52 5.54 -5.41
CA LEU A 84 -11.78 5.52 -6.13
C LEU A 84 -11.56 5.29 -7.63
N GLU A 85 -12.50 4.56 -8.23
CA GLU A 85 -12.50 4.22 -9.66
C GLU A 85 -11.33 3.35 -10.13
N ILE A 86 -10.65 2.66 -9.21
CA ILE A 86 -9.80 1.51 -9.58
C ILE A 86 -10.72 0.29 -9.74
N PRO A 87 -10.85 -0.28 -10.96
CA PRO A 87 -11.76 -1.41 -11.19
C PRO A 87 -11.44 -2.60 -10.29
N ASN A 88 -12.48 -3.24 -9.73
CA ASN A 88 -12.40 -4.42 -8.85
C ASN A 88 -11.69 -4.21 -7.49
N LEU A 89 -11.23 -2.99 -7.18
CA LEU A 89 -10.64 -2.72 -5.87
C LEU A 89 -11.73 -2.50 -4.83
N ARG A 90 -11.84 -3.41 -3.86
CA ARG A 90 -12.77 -3.28 -2.73
C ARG A 90 -12.14 -2.44 -1.64
N LEU A 91 -12.84 -1.38 -1.21
CA LEU A 91 -12.37 -0.49 -0.15
C LEU A 91 -13.15 -0.74 1.15
N ILE A 92 -12.41 -0.79 2.26
CA ILE A 92 -12.97 -0.74 3.61
C ILE A 92 -12.48 0.56 4.23
N THR A 93 -13.39 1.50 4.43
CA THR A 93 -13.10 2.77 5.11
C THR A 93 -13.69 2.72 6.51
N PRO A 94 -12.87 2.68 7.58
CA PRO A 94 -13.39 2.77 8.94
C PRO A 94 -14.11 4.11 9.12
N SER A 95 -15.34 4.07 9.60
CA SER A 95 -16.00 5.25 10.16
C SER A 95 -15.25 5.61 11.44
N LEU A 96 -14.67 6.80 11.49
CA LEU A 96 -14.24 7.40 12.76
C LEU A 96 -15.47 7.79 13.57
#